data_AF-G0M1V9-F1
#
_entry.id   AF-G0M1V9-F1
#
_cell.length_a   1.000
_cell.length_b   1.000
_cell.length_c   1.000
_cell.angle_alpha   90.00
_cell.angle_beta   90.00
_cell.angle_gamma   90.00
#
_symmetry.space_group_name_H-M   'P 1'
#
loop_
_entity.id
_entity.type
_entity.pdbx_description
1 polymer ?
#
loop_
_entity_poly.entity_id
_entity_poly.type
_entity_poly.pdbx_seq_one_letter_code
_entity_poly.pdbx_strand_id
1 'polypeptide(L)' 'MTHLSRTTLINALAKVKPETPRVMFEALSDKALDAEFRAVTAEYNEQASQLMSVSY' A
#
# COMPACT_ATOMS: atom_id res chain seq x y z
N MET A 1 4.15 -17.27 -1.14
CA MET A 1 3.77 -15.84 -1.20
C MET A 1 2.31 -15.78 -0.78
N THR A 2 1.94 -14.89 0.14
CA THR A 2 0.55 -14.74 0.61
C THR A 2 -0.39 -14.58 -0.58
N HIS A 3 -1.36 -15.48 -0.74
CA HIS A 3 -2.37 -15.44 -1.80
C HIS A 3 -3.37 -14.29 -1.55
N LEU A 4 -2.88 -13.04 -1.56
CA LEU A 4 -3.74 -11.87 -1.56
C LEU A 4 -4.30 -11.68 -2.96
N SER A 5 -5.62 -11.55 -3.06
CA SER A 5 -6.26 -11.32 -4.35
C SER A 5 -5.94 -9.91 -4.86
N ARG A 6 -5.90 -9.73 -6.18
CA ARG A 6 -5.77 -8.43 -6.84
C ARG A 6 -6.74 -7.40 -6.27
N THR A 7 -8.00 -7.77 -6.09
CA THR A 7 -9.04 -6.90 -5.51
C THR A 7 -8.69 -6.45 -4.09
N THR A 8 -8.13 -7.34 -3.26
CA THR A 8 -7.70 -7.01 -1.90
C THR A 8 -6.58 -5.96 -1.92
N LEU A 9 -5.59 -6.14 -2.80
CA LEU A 9 -4.47 -5.20 -2.95
C LEU A 9 -4.93 -3.82 -3.44
N ILE A 10 -5.78 -3.78 -4.47
CA ILE A 10 -6.37 -2.52 -4.98
C ILE A 10 -7.16 -1.81 -3.88
N ASN A 11 -7.98 -2.54 -3.13
CA ASN A 11 -8.77 -1.97 -2.03
C ASN A 11 -7.89 -1.42 -0.91
N ALA A 12 -6.77 -2.08 -0.61
CA ALA A 12 -5.86 -1.61 0.42
C ALA A 12 -5.10 -0.35 -0.05
N LEU A 13 -4.59 -0.35 -1.28
CA LEU A 13 -3.91 0.81 -1.87
C LEU A 13 -4.84 2.03 -1.97
N ALA A 14 -6.07 1.85 -2.43
CA ALA A 14 -7.05 2.94 -2.52
C ALA A 14 -7.42 3.55 -1.17
N LYS A 15 -7.28 2.81 -0.06
CA LYS A 15 -7.50 3.34 1.30
C LYS A 15 -6.33 4.19 1.78
N VAL A 16 -5.11 3.82 1.41
CA VAL A 16 -3.90 4.52 1.86
C VAL A 16 -3.59 5.73 0.99
N LYS A 17 -3.88 5.64 -0.32
CA LYS A 17 -3.71 6.70 -1.32
C LYS A 17 -5.07 7.10 -1.93
N PRO A 18 -5.99 7.69 -1.15
CA PRO A 18 -7.33 8.04 -1.61
C PRO A 18 -7.33 9.10 -2.74
N GLU A 19 -6.24 9.86 -2.89
CA GLU A 19 -6.04 10.83 -3.96
C GLU A 19 -5.78 10.17 -5.33
N THR A 20 -5.34 8.91 -5.34
CA THR A 20 -5.08 8.17 -6.57
C THR A 20 -6.37 7.50 -7.05
N PRO A 21 -6.86 7.80 -8.26
CA PRO A 21 -8.06 7.15 -8.80
C PRO A 21 -7.90 5.63 -8.84
N ARG A 22 -8.92 4.91 -8.38
CA ARG A 22 -8.93 3.44 -8.33
C ARG A 22 -8.52 2.78 -9.65
N VAL A 23 -8.94 3.36 -10.77
CA VAL A 23 -8.64 2.89 -12.13
C VAL A 23 -7.14 2.81 -12.43
N MET A 24 -6.31 3.61 -11.74
CA MET A 24 -4.86 3.55 -11.89
C MET A 24 -4.29 2.25 -11.31
N PHE A 25 -4.78 1.79 -10.16
CA PHE A 25 -4.39 0.51 -9.58
C PHE A 25 -4.91 -0.67 -10.42
N GLU A 26 -6.10 -0.54 -10.99
CA GLU A 26 -6.70 -1.55 -11.88
C GLU A 26 -5.94 -1.69 -13.20
N ALA A 27 -5.15 -0.68 -13.61
CA ALA A 27 -4.29 -0.74 -14.78
C ALA A 27 -2.93 -1.44 -14.53
N LEU A 28 -2.53 -1.65 -13.27
CA LEU A 28 -1.24 -2.25 -12.92
C LEU A 28 -1.22 -3.76 -13.16
N SER A 29 -0.07 -4.35 -13.51
CA SER A 29 0.08 -5.81 -13.46
C SER A 29 0.07 -6.31 -12.00
N ASP A 30 -0.22 -7.59 -11.78
CA ASP A 30 -0.23 -8.15 -10.41
C ASP A 30 1.12 -7.96 -9.70
N LYS A 31 2.24 -8.13 -10.43
CA LYS A 31 3.58 -7.90 -9.89
C LYS A 31 3.82 -6.43 -9.52
N ALA A 32 3.33 -5.49 -10.33
CA ALA A 32 3.45 -4.07 -10.05
C ALA A 32 2.58 -3.66 -8.85
N LEU A 33 1.38 -4.23 -8.75
CA LEU A 33 0.46 -4.01 -7.65
C LEU A 33 1.03 -4.51 -6.31
N ASP A 34 1.66 -5.69 -6.31
CA ASP A 34 2.37 -6.23 -5.15
C ASP A 34 3.55 -5.35 -4.73
N ALA A 35 4.31 -4.82 -5.69
CA ALA A 35 5.44 -3.95 -5.43
C ALA A 35 4.99 -2.62 -4.80
N GLU A 36 3.96 -2.00 -5.37
CA GLU A 36 3.38 -0.75 -4.84
C GLU A 36 2.82 -0.97 -3.42
N PHE A 37 2.09 -2.06 -3.22
CA PHE A 37 1.55 -2.41 -1.90
C PHE A 37 2.65 -2.55 -0.84
N ARG A 38 3.77 -3.20 -1.19
CA ARG A 38 4.93 -3.31 -0.29
C ARG A 38 5.60 -1.98 -0.01
N ALA A 39 5.77 -1.14 -1.04
CA ALA A 39 6.37 0.19 -0.89
C ALA A 39 5.55 1.07 0.06
N VAL A 40 4.23 1.12 -0.15
CA VAL A 40 3.30 1.87 0.70
C VAL A 40 3.29 1.35 2.14
N THR A 41 3.33 0.03 2.32
CA THR A 41 3.38 -0.58 3.66
C THR A 41 4.69 -0.25 4.38
N ALA A 42 5.82 -0.23 3.67
CA ALA A 42 7.12 0.14 4.24
C ALA A 42 7.13 1.60 4.70
N GLU A 43 6.65 2.52 3.86
CA GLU A 43 6.56 3.95 4.18
C GLU A 43 5.68 4.19 5.41
N TYR A 44 4.52 3.54 5.49
CA TYR A 44 3.64 3.67 6.65
C TYR A 44 4.29 3.14 7.94
N ASN A 45 5.00 2.02 7.86
CA ASN A 45 5.70 1.45 9.01
C ASN A 45 6.85 2.35 9.48
N GLU A 46 7.58 2.97 8.55
CA GLU A 46 8.62 3.94 8.88
C GLU A 46 8.03 5.17 9.59
N GLN A 47 6.93 5.74 9.07
CA GLN A 47 6.23 6.86 9.70
C GLN A 47 5.68 6.51 11.09
N ALA A 48 5.07 5.33 11.24
CA ALA A 48 4.58 4.85 12.52
C ALA A 48 5.72 4.67 13.55
N SER A 49 6.88 4.15 13.10
CA SER A 49 8.06 4.01 13.94
C SER A 49 8.64 5.36 14.37
N GLN A 50 8.62 6.36 13.48
CA GLN A 50 9.09 7.72 13.82
C GLN A 50 8.19 8.36 14.88
N LEU A 51 6.86 8.22 14.77
CA LEU A 51 5.92 8.73 15.77
C LEU A 51 6.15 8.14 17.17
N MET A 52 6.48 6.85 17.26
CA MET A 52 6.80 6.19 18.53
C MET A 52 8.14 6.63 19.11
N SER A 53 9.12 7.01 18.27
CA SER A 53 10.43 7.46 18.71
C SER A 53 10.47 8.89 19.27
N VAL A 54 9.50 9.73 18.92
CA VAL A 54 9.41 11.13 19.39
C VAL A 54 8.68 11.24 20.75
N SER A 55 8.08 10.14 21.22
CA SER A 55 7.25 10.12 22.44
C SER A 55 8.00 9.70 23.73
N TYR A 56 9.34 9.76 23.76
CA TYR A 56 10.17 9.40 24.91
C TYR A 56 10.96 10.59 25.48
#